data_AF-A0A371X326-F1
#
_entry.id   AF-A0A371X326-F1
#
_cell.length_a   1.000
_cell.length_b   1.000
_cell.length_c   1.000
_cell.angle_alpha   90.00
_cell.angle_beta   90.00
_cell.angle_gamma   90.00
#
_symmetry.space_group_name_H-M   'P 1'
#
loop_
_entity.id
_entity.type
_entity.pdbx_description
1 polymer ?
#
loop_
_entity_poly.entity_id
_entity_poly.type
_entity_poly.pdbx_seq_one_letter_code
_entity_poly.pdbx_strand_id
1 'polypeptide(L)' 'MVSTLSLRSQIAEVCREIEQRRKTYPRLVSNGSMRQGVAELHIANMQAVLRTLRWLEQNEATVRDAVAKAGEPR' A
#
# COMPACT_ATOMS: atom_id res chain seq x y z
N MET A 1 -15.39 9.18 14.87
CA MET A 1 -15.15 8.17 13.80
C MET A 1 -14.45 8.88 12.66
N VAL A 2 -13.31 8.38 12.19
CA VAL A 2 -12.65 8.97 11.02
C VAL A 2 -13.46 8.57 9.79
N SER A 3 -14.17 9.54 9.23
CA SER A 3 -14.80 9.45 7.91
C SER A 3 -13.70 9.24 6.85
N THR A 4 -13.86 8.20 6.05
CA THR A 4 -13.06 7.76 4.87
C THR A 4 -11.72 8.48 4.65
N LEU A 5 -10.61 7.76 4.84
CA LEU A 5 -9.26 8.27 4.55
C LEU A 5 -9.08 8.52 3.05
N SER A 6 -8.58 9.70 2.69
CA SER A 6 -8.28 10.04 1.29
C SER A 6 -7.29 9.06 0.68
N LEU A 7 -7.42 8.77 -0.62
CA LEU A 7 -6.50 7.89 -1.34
C LEU A 7 -5.05 8.39 -1.26
N ARG A 8 -4.85 9.71 -1.28
CA ARG A 8 -3.54 10.35 -1.10
C ARG A 8 -2.95 10.09 0.29
N SER A 9 -3.77 10.14 1.34
CA SER A 9 -3.33 9.80 2.70
C SER A 9 -2.92 8.32 2.80
N GLN A 10 -3.68 7.42 2.18
CA GLN A 10 -3.33 6.00 2.13
C GLN A 10 -2.00 5.76 1.40
N ILE A 11 -1.77 6.43 0.27
CA ILE A 11 -0.51 6.39 -0.47
C ILE A 11 0.66 6.88 0.40
N ALA A 12 0.48 8.01 1.10
CA ALA A 12 1.52 8.57 1.97
C ALA A 12 1.92 7.60 3.10
N GLU A 13 0.94 6.96 3.74
CA GLU A 13 1.19 5.97 4.79
C GLU A 13 1.90 4.72 4.24
N VAL A 14 1.50 4.23 3.07
CA VAL A 14 2.19 3.09 2.44
C VAL A 14 3.64 3.43 2.08
N CYS A 15 3.90 4.64 1.57
CA CYS A 15 5.27 5.10 1.32
C CYS A 15 6.11 5.13 2.61
N ARG A 16 5.55 5.71 3.68
CA ARG A 16 6.19 5.76 5.00
C ARG A 16 6.53 4.37 5.52
N GLU A 17 5.59 3.43 5.40
CA GLU A 17 5.80 2.05 5.86
C GLU A 17 6.91 1.34 5.07
N ILE A 18 6.96 1.51 3.75
CA ILE A 18 8.05 0.96 2.92
C ILE A 18 9.40 1.51 3.39
N GLU A 19 9.48 2.82 3.64
CA GLU A 19 10.71 3.46 4.13
C GLU A 19 11.10 2.94 5.51
N GLN A 20 10.12 2.80 6.42
CA GLN A 20 10.35 2.27 7.76
C GLN A 20 10.86 0.83 7.73
N ARG A 21 10.29 -0.02 6.86
CA ARG A 21 10.75 -1.40 6.65
C ARG A 21 12.17 -1.43 6.09
N ARG A 22 12.48 -0.59 5.11
CA ARG A 22 13.86 -0.47 4.56
C ARG A 22 14.89 -0.09 5.62
N LYS A 23 14.50 0.71 6.62
CA LYS A 23 15.37 1.06 7.77
C LYS A 23 15.44 -0.05 8.82
N THR A 24 14.32 -0.71 9.10
CA THR A 24 14.20 -1.62 10.25
C THR A 24 14.62 -3.05 9.93
N TYR A 25 14.21 -3.57 8.77
CA TYR A 25 14.41 -4.98 8.41
C TYR A 25 15.88 -5.39 8.31
N PRO A 26 16.82 -4.58 7.79
CA PRO A 26 18.22 -4.97 7.77
C PRO A 26 18.76 -5.35 9.16
N ARG A 27 18.39 -4.59 10.20
CA ARG A 27 18.75 -4.89 11.58
C ARG A 27 18.13 -6.20 12.07
N LEU A 28 16.85 -6.44 11.73
CA LEU A 28 16.14 -7.68 12.10
C LEU A 28 16.68 -8.91 11.36
N VAL A 29 17.19 -8.73 10.15
CA VAL A 29 17.86 -9.80 9.40
C VAL A 29 19.23 -10.09 10.00
N SER A 30 20.01 -9.04 10.29
CA SER A 30 21.35 -9.17 10.85
C SER A 30 21.37 -9.85 12.22
N ASN A 31 20.35 -9.59 13.07
CA ASN A 31 20.25 -10.21 14.39
C ASN A 31 19.49 -11.55 14.40
N GLY A 32 19.15 -12.10 13.23
CA GLY A 32 18.46 -13.39 13.09
C GLY A 32 16.97 -13.39 13.47
N SER A 33 16.38 -12.24 13.82
CA SER A 33 14.95 -12.13 14.16
C SER A 33 14.03 -12.18 12.92
N MET A 34 14.59 -12.09 11.71
CA MET A 34 13.86 -12.15 10.44
C MET A 34 14.72 -12.81 9.36
N ARG A 35 14.13 -13.66 8.51
CA ARG A 35 14.83 -14.19 7.33
C ARG A 35 14.87 -13.14 6.22
N GLN A 36 15.97 -13.05 5.48
CA GLN A 36 16.11 -12.10 4.36
C GLN A 36 14.97 -12.21 3.34
N GLY A 37 14.63 -13.43 2.89
CA GLY A 37 13.54 -13.62 1.93
C GLY A 37 12.17 -13.16 2.45
N VAL A 38 11.94 -13.17 3.77
CA VAL A 38 10.72 -12.63 4.39
C VAL A 38 10.72 -11.10 4.34
N ALA A 39 11.86 -10.47 4.64
CA ALA A 39 12.00 -9.02 4.52
C ALA A 39 11.75 -8.52 3.08
N GLU A 40 12.33 -9.22 2.10
CA GLU A 40 12.17 -8.93 0.68
C GLU A 40 10.72 -9.09 0.23
N LEU A 41 10.07 -10.20 0.58
CA LEU A 41 8.66 -10.45 0.28
C LEU A 41 7.74 -9.35 0.84
N HIS A 42 7.97 -8.95 2.10
CA HIS A 42 7.17 -7.90 2.72
C HIS A 42 7.35 -6.53 2.06
N ILE A 43 8.57 -6.18 1.64
CA ILE A 43 8.80 -4.94 0.88
C ILE A 43 8.14 -5.04 -0.50
N ALA A 44 8.30 -6.16 -1.21
CA ALA A 44 7.70 -6.38 -2.52
C ALA A 44 6.17 -6.26 -2.49
N ASN A 45 5.53 -6.83 -1.47
CA ASN A 45 4.08 -6.72 -1.27
C ASN A 45 3.64 -5.26 -1.06
N MET A 46 4.34 -4.49 -0.21
CA MET A 46 4.00 -3.07 -0.01
C MET A 46 4.22 -2.24 -1.27
N GLN A 47 5.27 -2.54 -2.05
CA GLN A 47 5.47 -1.89 -3.34
C GLN A 47 4.35 -2.23 -4.34
N ALA A 48 3.84 -3.46 -4.33
CA ALA A 48 2.68 -3.83 -5.13
C ALA A 48 1.43 -3.04 -4.71
N VAL A 49 1.16 -2.94 -3.40
CA VAL A 49 0.07 -2.10 -2.86
C VAL A 49 0.22 -0.65 -3.32
N LEU A 50 1.42 -0.07 -3.22
CA LEU A 50 1.67 1.30 -3.67
C LEU A 50 1.37 1.48 -5.17
N ARG A 51 1.79 0.52 -6.01
CA ARG A 51 1.47 0.56 -7.45
C ARG A 51 -0.03 0.50 -7.71
N THR A 52 -0.76 -0.35 -6.99
CA THR A 52 -2.22 -0.42 -7.09
C THR A 52 -2.88 0.90 -6.68
N LEU A 53 -2.46 1.50 -5.57
CA LEU A 53 -3.02 2.78 -5.11
C LEU A 53 -2.70 3.93 -6.08
N ARG A 54 -1.50 3.96 -6.65
CA ARG A 54 -1.13 4.95 -7.67
C ARG A 54 -1.88 4.77 -8.98
N TRP A 55 -2.10 3.52 -9.40
CA TRP A 55 -2.99 3.24 -10.52
C TRP A 55 -4.40 3.73 -10.22
N LEU A 56 -4.93 3.47 -9.03
CA LEU A 56 -6.25 3.95 -8.63
C LEU A 56 -6.32 5.47 -8.59
N GLU A 57 -5.28 6.17 -8.11
CA GLU A 57 -5.23 7.64 -8.09
C GLU A 57 -5.32 8.23 -9.50
N GLN A 58 -4.70 7.58 -10.49
CA GLN A 58 -4.76 7.99 -11.89
C GLN A 58 -6.10 7.67 -12.56
N ASN A 59 -6.82 6.66 -12.07
CA ASN A 59 -8.05 6.14 -12.67
C ASN A 59 -9.29 6.41 -11.81
N GLU A 60 -9.18 7.25 -10.77
CA GLU A 60 -10.22 7.37 -9.73
C GLU A 60 -11.56 7.79 -10.31
N ALA A 61 -11.57 8.78 -11.22
CA ALA A 61 -12.79 9.22 -11.89
C ALA A 61 -13.44 8.09 -12.70
N THR A 62 -12.66 7.39 -13.52
CA THR A 62 -13.15 6.27 -14.33
C THR A 62 -13.70 5.13 -13.47
N VAL A 63 -13.04 4.80 -12.36
CA VAL A 63 -13.50 3.77 -11.42
C VAL A 63 -14.81 4.20 -10.75
N ARG A 64 -14.90 5.46 -10.29
CA ARG A 64 -16.14 5.99 -9.68
C ARG A 64 -17.30 5.96 -10.66
N ASP A 65 -17.07 6.38 -11.90
CA ASP A 65 -18.09 6.34 -12.95
C ASP A 65 -18.56 4.91 -13.26
N ALA A 66 -17.62 3.96 -13.31
CA ALA A 66 -17.95 2.55 -13.54
C ALA A 66 -18.77 1.97 -12.38
N VAL A 67 -18.41 2.27 -11.12
CA VAL A 67 -19.15 1.82 -9.93
C VAL A 67 -20.56 2.42 -9.90
N ALA A 68 -20.71 3.71 -10.22
CA ALA A 68 -22.02 4.36 -10.28
C ALA A 68 -22.93 3.72 -11.35
N LYS A 69 -22.36 3.35 -12.51
CA LYS A 69 -23.10 2.70 -13.62
C LYS A 69 -23.44 1.24 -13.35
N ALA A 70 -22.61 0.52 -12.60
CA ALA A 70 -22.84 -0.88 -12.28
C ALA A 70 -24.06 -1.08 -11.36
N GLY A 71 -24.56 -0.02 -10.73
CA GLY A 71 -25.47 -0.10 -9.59
C GLY A 71 -24.70 -0.62 -8.38
N GLU A 72 -24.88 0.00 -7.21
CA GLU A 72 -24.18 -0.40 -6.00
C GLU A 72 -24.24 -1.92 -5.80
N PRO A 73 -23.10 -2.65 -5.74
CA PRO A 73 -23.10 -3.92 -5.06
C PRO A 73 -23.44 -3.62 -3.60
N ARG A 74 -24.66 -3.99 -3.20
CA ARG A 74 -25.13 -3.94 -1.80
C ARG A 74 -24.18 -4.72 -0.88
#